data_AF-A0AAW1SUK1-F1
#
_entry.id   AF-A0AAW1SUK1-F1
#
_cell.length_a   1.000
_cell.length_b   1.000
_cell.length_c   1.000
_cell.angle_alpha   90.00
_cell.angle_beta   90.00
_cell.angle_gamma   90.00
#
_symmetry.space_group_name_H-M   'P 1'
#
loop_
_entity.id
_entity.type
_entity.pdbx_description
1 polymer ?
#
loop_
_entity_poly.entity_id
_entity_poly.type
_entity_poly.pdbx_seq_one_letter_code
_entity_poly.pdbx_strand_id
1 'polypeptide(L)'
;MIYPAKRTALLKECSSQSFCFPSQRSPAAKEEQGIKYQRNNTMLSQLYLSAGLVLHTLGSARPGHQESDAELLRRETLRLLEPAVEARMIVHETEWGVVSTISHQMPGVSFGNVLSFSDGPSGASSGRPFFYMRSDDPTAQDARSNSNASFAVTEAETDQCRQRHLDQEDPNCARLAIAGRLLEVPSAELHVAHEALFSRHPQMIDWPPNHHFVAFELHVDAIRMLDKYGPHIDISASDYYNVDFGRDSKA
;
A
#
# COMPACT_ATOMS: atom_id res chain seq x y z
N MET A 1 32.18 -44.75 3.67
CA MET A 1 32.48 -45.67 2.55
C MET A 1 31.18 -46.06 1.86
N ILE A 2 31.12 -45.76 0.56
CA ILE A 2 30.40 -46.47 -0.53
C ILE A 2 28.85 -46.36 -0.59
N TYR A 3 28.37 -45.39 -1.38
CA TYR A 3 27.28 -45.51 -2.38
C TYR A 3 27.79 -46.30 -3.62
N PRO A 4 26.99 -46.75 -4.65
CA PRO A 4 25.69 -46.21 -5.11
C PRO A 4 24.68 -47.22 -5.72
N ALA A 5 23.49 -46.72 -6.10
CA ALA A 5 22.74 -47.24 -7.25
C ALA A 5 22.11 -46.10 -8.06
N LYS A 6 22.38 -46.08 -9.36
CA LYS A 6 21.95 -45.12 -10.38
C LYS A 6 20.51 -45.39 -10.85
N ARG A 7 19.77 -44.33 -11.19
CA ARG A 7 18.80 -44.36 -12.29
C ARG A 7 19.03 -43.14 -13.18
N THR A 8 19.15 -43.43 -14.47
CA THR A 8 19.47 -42.51 -15.57
C THR A 8 18.23 -42.34 -16.46
N ALA A 9 18.21 -41.22 -17.20
CA ALA A 9 17.32 -40.83 -18.31
C ALA A 9 16.00 -40.17 -17.87
N LEU A 10 15.56 -39.04 -18.42
CA LEU A 10 15.73 -38.51 -19.78
C LEU A 10 15.95 -36.98 -19.77
N LEU A 11 17.06 -36.53 -20.36
CA LEU A 11 17.19 -35.18 -20.91
C LEU A 11 16.37 -35.13 -22.20
N LYS A 12 15.46 -34.16 -22.32
CA LYS A 12 14.93 -33.74 -23.62
C LYS A 12 15.51 -32.38 -23.94
N GLU A 13 16.33 -32.36 -24.97
CA GLU A 13 16.83 -31.17 -25.66
C GLU A 13 15.64 -30.38 -26.21
N CYS A 14 15.59 -29.07 -25.92
CA CYS A 14 14.69 -28.13 -26.57
C CYS A 14 15.50 -27.37 -27.63
N SER A 15 15.39 -27.80 -28.89
CA SER A 15 15.94 -27.08 -30.05
C SER A 15 14.87 -26.18 -30.65
N SER A 16 15.21 -24.89 -30.79
CA SER A 16 14.79 -23.94 -31.82
C SER A 16 13.31 -23.90 -32.25
N GLN A 17 12.69 -22.76 -31.91
CA GLN A 17 11.51 -22.15 -32.56
C GLN A 17 10.17 -22.90 -32.46
N SER A 18 9.20 -22.16 -31.90
CA SER A 18 7.74 -22.39 -31.84
C SER A 18 7.21 -22.83 -30.46
N PHE A 19 6.49 -21.89 -29.86
CA PHE A 19 5.61 -21.99 -28.71
C PHE A 19 5.02 -23.38 -28.43
N CYS A 20 5.19 -23.86 -27.20
CA CYS A 20 4.40 -24.95 -26.63
C CYS A 20 3.69 -24.44 -25.37
N PHE A 21 2.46 -23.95 -25.53
CA PHE A 21 1.52 -23.79 -24.42
C PHE A 21 0.75 -25.09 -24.23
N PRO A 22 0.66 -25.66 -23.01
CA PRO A 22 -0.30 -26.71 -22.73
C PRO A 22 -1.72 -26.10 -22.71
N SER A 23 -2.56 -26.57 -23.65
CA SER A 23 -4.01 -26.38 -23.62
C SER A 23 -4.59 -27.08 -22.38
N GLN A 24 -5.04 -26.30 -21.39
CA GLN A 24 -5.92 -26.81 -20.34
C GLN A 24 -7.37 -26.41 -20.64
N ARG A 25 -8.23 -27.43 -20.72
CA ARG A 25 -9.68 -27.32 -20.81
C ARG A 25 -10.25 -26.85 -19.47
N SER A 26 -11.05 -25.78 -19.49
CA SER A 26 -11.88 -25.38 -18.36
C SER A 26 -12.99 -26.41 -18.08
N PRO A 27 -13.25 -26.78 -16.82
CA PRO A 27 -14.51 -27.37 -16.43
C PRO A 27 -15.52 -26.29 -15.98
N ALA A 28 -16.68 -26.33 -16.65
CA ALA A 28 -18.03 -26.02 -16.19
C ALA A 28 -18.23 -24.92 -15.14
N ALA A 29 -18.78 -23.79 -15.60
CA ALA A 29 -19.50 -22.81 -14.80
C ALA A 29 -20.70 -23.47 -14.10
N LYS A 30 -20.79 -23.31 -12.77
CA LYS A 30 -22.02 -23.53 -12.02
C LYS A 30 -22.83 -22.23 -12.01
N GLU A 31 -24.05 -22.38 -12.48
CA GLU A 31 -25.17 -21.47 -12.43
C GLU A 31 -25.54 -21.20 -10.97
N GLU A 32 -25.45 -19.94 -10.53
CA GLU A 32 -26.06 -19.49 -9.29
C GLU A 32 -26.97 -18.29 -9.55
N GLN A 33 -28.12 -18.36 -8.89
CA GLN A 33 -29.36 -17.71 -9.28
C GLN A 33 -29.44 -16.28 -8.73
N GLY A 34 -30.16 -15.46 -9.50
CA GLY A 34 -30.24 -14.02 -9.36
C GLY A 34 -30.78 -13.48 -8.03
N ILE A 35 -30.35 -12.25 -7.74
CA ILE A 35 -31.21 -11.21 -7.19
C ILE A 35 -31.07 -9.99 -8.10
N LYS A 36 -32.07 -9.79 -8.99
CA LYS A 36 -32.23 -8.55 -9.75
C LYS A 36 -32.78 -7.48 -8.80
N TYR A 37 -31.97 -6.49 -8.46
CA TYR A 37 -32.47 -5.27 -7.84
C TYR A 37 -33.16 -4.40 -8.91
N GLN A 38 -34.48 -4.54 -9.03
CA GLN A 38 -35.29 -3.64 -9.84
C GLN A 38 -35.41 -2.28 -9.13
N ARG A 39 -34.79 -1.24 -9.68
CA ARG A 39 -35.11 0.14 -9.35
C ARG A 39 -36.39 0.52 -10.10
N ASN A 40 -37.52 0.49 -9.40
CA ASN A 40 -38.79 0.99 -9.91
C ASN A 40 -38.68 2.50 -10.14
N ASN A 41 -38.70 2.89 -11.42
CA ASN A 41 -38.99 4.24 -11.87
C ASN A 41 -40.52 4.39 -11.91
N THR A 42 -41.12 4.94 -10.86
CA THR A 42 -42.50 5.42 -10.92
C THR A 42 -42.51 6.91 -11.28
N MET A 43 -42.90 7.14 -12.53
CA MET A 43 -43.55 8.34 -13.03
C MET A 43 -44.47 8.98 -11.98
N LEU A 44 -44.32 10.29 -11.78
CA LEU A 44 -45.42 11.17 -11.42
C LEU A 44 -45.42 12.36 -12.39
N SER A 45 -46.11 12.15 -13.51
CA SER A 45 -46.74 13.23 -14.25
C SER A 45 -47.95 13.70 -13.47
N GLN A 46 -48.05 14.98 -13.09
CA GLN A 46 -49.30 15.73 -13.22
C GLN A 46 -49.01 17.22 -13.42
N LEU A 47 -49.75 17.76 -14.39
CA LEU A 47 -49.78 19.14 -14.84
C LEU A 47 -50.39 20.05 -13.78
N TYR A 48 -49.79 21.22 -13.59
CA TYR A 48 -50.53 22.41 -13.17
C TYR A 48 -50.19 23.56 -14.13
N LEU A 49 -51.13 23.87 -15.01
CA LEU A 49 -51.23 25.17 -15.67
C LEU A 49 -51.73 26.18 -14.62
N SER A 50 -50.95 27.22 -14.36
CA SER A 50 -51.51 28.53 -14.05
C SER A 50 -50.58 29.61 -14.61
N ALA A 51 -51.14 30.36 -15.55
CA ALA A 51 -50.53 31.49 -16.21
C ALA A 51 -50.30 32.65 -15.23
N GLY A 52 -49.22 33.40 -15.50
CA GLY A 52 -49.23 34.86 -15.35
C GLY A 52 -48.77 35.42 -14.02
N LEU A 53 -47.45 35.64 -13.88
CA LEU A 53 -46.92 36.93 -13.43
C LEU A 53 -45.46 37.05 -13.87
N VAL A 54 -45.23 37.76 -14.98
CA VAL A 54 -43.89 38.25 -15.33
C VAL A 54 -43.62 39.43 -14.40
N LEU A 55 -43.04 39.17 -13.23
CA LEU A 55 -42.32 40.20 -12.51
C LEU A 55 -40.96 40.37 -13.17
N HIS A 56 -40.75 41.51 -13.82
CA HIS A 56 -39.42 42.05 -14.03
C HIS A 56 -38.83 42.45 -12.67
N THR A 57 -38.31 41.48 -11.92
CA THR A 57 -37.27 41.76 -10.94
C THR A 57 -35.96 41.80 -11.69
N LEU A 58 -35.35 42.99 -11.69
CA LEU A 58 -33.94 43.25 -11.88
C LEU A 58 -33.10 42.00 -11.59
N GLY A 59 -32.21 41.64 -12.52
CA GLY A 59 -31.24 40.58 -12.31
C GLY A 59 -30.51 40.82 -11.00
N SER A 60 -30.94 40.12 -9.95
CA SER A 60 -30.08 39.80 -8.84
C SER A 60 -29.08 38.83 -9.44
N ALA A 61 -27.93 39.39 -9.84
CA ALA A 61 -26.72 38.62 -9.94
C ALA A 61 -26.69 37.73 -8.70
N ARG A 62 -26.70 36.41 -8.88
CA ARG A 62 -26.39 35.48 -7.80
C ARG A 62 -25.13 36.05 -7.15
N PRO A 63 -25.13 36.39 -5.85
CA PRO A 63 -23.90 36.80 -5.21
C PRO A 63 -22.90 35.68 -5.49
N GLY A 64 -21.84 36.00 -6.23
CA GLY A 64 -20.74 35.07 -6.41
C GLY A 64 -20.33 34.64 -5.01
N HIS A 65 -20.36 33.34 -4.75
CA HIS A 65 -19.79 32.80 -3.53
C HIS A 65 -18.31 33.17 -3.55
N GLN A 66 -17.96 34.27 -2.91
CA GLN A 66 -16.59 34.66 -2.68
C GLN A 66 -16.12 33.77 -1.52
N GLU A 67 -15.48 32.65 -1.88
CA GLU A 67 -14.84 31.74 -0.94
C GLU A 67 -13.87 32.56 -0.10
N SER A 68 -14.00 32.52 1.24
CA SER A 68 -13.12 33.29 2.11
C SER A 68 -11.68 32.77 1.98
N ASP A 69 -10.68 33.63 2.16
CA ASP A 69 -9.26 33.23 2.11
C ASP A 69 -8.94 32.06 3.06
N ALA A 70 -9.65 31.96 4.19
CA ALA A 70 -9.52 30.85 5.13
C ALA A 70 -10.06 29.52 4.58
N GLU A 71 -11.13 29.55 3.79
CA GLU A 71 -11.71 28.36 3.17
C GLU A 71 -10.87 27.92 1.96
N LEU A 72 -10.36 28.86 1.17
CA LEU A 72 -9.41 28.58 0.11
C LEU A 72 -8.13 27.94 0.66
N LEU A 73 -7.56 28.52 1.72
CA LEU A 73 -6.37 27.99 2.39
C LEU A 73 -6.63 26.60 2.98
N ARG A 74 -7.81 26.38 3.59
CA ARG A 74 -8.22 25.06 4.09
C ARG A 74 -8.31 24.04 2.96
N ARG A 75 -8.93 24.40 1.84
CA ARG A 75 -9.07 23.52 0.67
C ARG A 75 -7.73 23.19 0.03
N GLU A 76 -6.85 24.18 -0.09
CA GLU A 76 -5.48 23.98 -0.58
C GLU A 76 -4.69 23.08 0.37
N THR A 77 -4.81 23.29 1.69
CA THR A 77 -4.21 22.41 2.71
C THR A 77 -4.74 20.98 2.61
N LEU A 78 -6.06 20.78 2.51
CA LEU A 78 -6.67 19.46 2.36
C LEU A 78 -6.20 18.75 1.07
N ARG A 79 -6.07 19.50 -0.03
CA ARG A 79 -5.58 18.97 -1.30
C ARG A 79 -4.09 18.58 -1.21
N LEU A 80 -3.29 19.32 -0.46
CA LEU A 80 -1.88 19.00 -0.24
C LEU A 80 -1.69 17.77 0.65
N LEU A 81 -2.63 17.51 1.56
CA LEU A 81 -2.58 16.35 2.46
C LEU A 81 -3.14 15.06 1.85
N GLU A 82 -3.99 15.14 0.83
CA GLU A 82 -4.62 13.94 0.24
C GLU A 82 -3.60 12.87 -0.21
N PRO A 83 -2.50 13.21 -0.91
CA PRO A 83 -1.49 12.21 -1.24
C PRO A 83 -0.79 11.60 -0.02
N ALA A 84 -0.56 12.39 1.03
CA ALA A 84 0.03 11.91 2.27
C ALA A 84 -0.92 10.95 3.01
N VAL A 85 -2.23 11.25 3.00
CA VAL A 85 -3.27 10.40 3.56
C VAL A 85 -3.32 9.06 2.82
N GLU A 86 -3.33 9.09 1.48
CA GLU A 86 -3.31 7.88 0.65
C GLU A 86 -2.05 7.04 0.91
N ALA A 87 -0.87 7.67 0.94
CA ALA A 87 0.37 6.97 1.25
C ALA A 87 0.34 6.31 2.64
N ARG A 88 -0.22 7.00 3.64
CA ARG A 88 -0.39 6.44 5.00
C ARG A 88 -1.40 5.29 5.04
N MET A 89 -2.48 5.38 4.27
CA MET A 89 -3.48 4.29 4.15
C MET A 89 -2.86 3.05 3.52
N ILE A 90 -2.15 3.21 2.40
CA ILE A 90 -1.46 2.10 1.73
C ILE A 90 -0.51 1.43 2.73
N VAL A 91 0.36 2.19 3.41
CA VAL A 91 1.30 1.63 4.41
C VAL A 91 0.57 0.90 5.56
N HIS A 92 -0.60 1.37 5.99
CA HIS A 92 -1.32 0.76 7.09
C HIS A 92 -2.10 -0.51 6.71
N GLU A 93 -2.61 -0.58 5.48
CA GLU A 93 -3.43 -1.68 4.96
C GLU A 93 -2.59 -2.86 4.43
N THR A 94 -1.29 -2.66 4.29
CA THR A 94 -0.31 -3.61 3.77
C THR A 94 0.47 -4.28 4.91
N GLU A 95 0.89 -5.52 4.71
CA GLU A 95 1.50 -6.37 5.75
C GLU A 95 2.92 -6.83 5.35
N TRP A 96 3.32 -6.69 4.07
CA TRP A 96 4.68 -6.96 3.60
C TRP A 96 5.11 -6.04 2.45
N GLY A 97 6.40 -5.95 2.19
CA GLY A 97 6.91 -5.25 1.01
C GLY A 97 8.37 -5.55 0.75
N VAL A 98 9.00 -4.74 -0.10
CA VAL A 98 10.40 -4.93 -0.50
C VAL A 98 11.27 -3.84 0.11
N VAL A 99 12.16 -4.22 1.02
CA VAL A 99 13.21 -3.34 1.54
C VAL A 99 14.46 -3.53 0.70
N SER A 100 14.98 -2.44 0.16
CA SER A 100 16.22 -2.41 -0.61
C SER A 100 17.31 -1.70 0.16
N THR A 101 18.45 -2.37 0.35
CA THR A 101 19.65 -1.87 1.04
C THR A 101 20.86 -1.85 0.11
N ILE A 102 21.92 -1.15 0.52
CA ILE A 102 23.22 -1.23 -0.16
C ILE A 102 23.96 -2.45 0.39
N SER A 103 24.24 -3.43 -0.47
CA SER A 103 24.82 -4.68 -0.01
C SER A 103 26.25 -4.52 0.48
N HIS A 104 26.50 -4.88 1.75
CA HIS A 104 27.83 -5.01 2.31
C HIS A 104 28.56 -6.24 1.74
N GLN A 105 27.82 -7.32 1.47
CA GLN A 105 28.37 -8.57 0.96
C GLN A 105 28.61 -8.55 -0.56
N MET A 106 27.88 -7.71 -1.30
CA MET A 106 28.01 -7.53 -2.75
C MET A 106 28.24 -6.04 -3.09
N PRO A 107 29.48 -5.53 -2.94
CA PRO A 107 29.77 -4.12 -3.15
C PRO A 107 29.31 -3.60 -4.51
N GLY A 108 28.57 -2.48 -4.51
CA GLY A 108 28.02 -1.86 -5.72
C GLY A 108 26.68 -2.41 -6.19
N VAL A 109 26.10 -3.40 -5.48
CA VAL A 109 24.80 -3.99 -5.77
C VAL A 109 23.80 -3.62 -4.67
N SER A 110 22.58 -3.25 -5.05
CA SER A 110 21.46 -3.13 -4.11
C SER A 110 20.88 -4.51 -3.80
N PHE A 111 20.60 -4.80 -2.54
CA PHE A 111 19.94 -6.03 -2.12
C PHE A 111 18.48 -5.76 -1.80
N GLY A 112 17.55 -6.43 -2.50
CA GLY A 112 16.12 -6.35 -2.23
C GLY A 112 15.65 -7.58 -1.43
N ASN A 113 15.03 -7.34 -0.28
CA ASN A 113 14.50 -8.38 0.60
C ASN A 113 13.00 -8.19 0.81
N VAL A 114 12.25 -9.30 0.81
CA VAL A 114 10.81 -9.29 1.10
C VAL A 114 10.64 -9.43 2.61
N LEU A 115 10.07 -8.41 3.24
CA LEU A 115 9.91 -8.38 4.70
C LEU A 115 8.46 -8.07 5.06
N SER A 116 7.95 -8.83 6.03
CA SER A 116 6.75 -8.45 6.77
C SER A 116 7.02 -7.19 7.59
N PHE A 117 6.02 -6.32 7.68
CA PHE A 117 6.12 -5.08 8.43
C PHE A 117 4.77 -4.69 9.06
N SER A 118 4.81 -3.71 9.94
CA SER A 118 3.61 -3.02 10.45
C SER A 118 3.97 -1.60 10.83
N ASP A 119 3.04 -0.66 10.63
CA ASP A 119 3.14 0.69 11.18
C ASP A 119 2.26 0.92 12.42
N GLY A 120 1.62 -0.13 12.93
CA GLY A 120 0.75 -0.11 14.09
C GLY A 120 -0.38 -1.17 14.05
N PRO A 121 -1.14 -1.34 15.16
CA PRO A 121 -2.30 -2.24 15.21
C PRO A 121 -3.45 -1.81 14.29
N SER A 122 -4.36 -2.75 13.98
CA SER A 122 -5.58 -2.47 13.21
C SER A 122 -6.31 -1.22 13.72
N GLY A 123 -6.44 -0.20 12.86
CA GLY A 123 -7.15 1.05 13.19
C GLY A 123 -6.31 2.07 13.97
N ALA A 124 -5.02 1.81 14.15
CA ALA A 124 -4.08 2.70 14.82
C ALA A 124 -2.74 2.75 14.06
N SER A 125 -2.71 3.48 12.94
CA SER A 125 -1.49 3.76 12.17
C SER A 125 -0.63 4.82 12.85
N SER A 126 0.65 4.52 13.08
CA SER A 126 1.66 5.54 13.43
C SER A 126 2.41 6.10 12.23
N GLY A 127 2.36 5.42 11.08
CA GLY A 127 3.20 5.72 9.93
C GLY A 127 4.68 5.35 10.13
N ARG A 128 5.07 4.64 11.18
CA ARG A 128 6.45 4.20 11.41
C ARG A 128 6.60 2.73 10.98
N PRO A 129 7.18 2.41 9.82
CA PRO A 129 7.27 1.03 9.37
C PRO A 129 8.29 0.26 10.23
N PHE A 130 7.82 -0.71 11.00
CA PHE A 130 8.63 -1.63 11.78
C PHE A 130 8.77 -2.97 11.08
N PHE A 131 9.95 -3.57 11.18
CA PHE A 131 10.30 -4.87 10.59
C PHE A 131 10.86 -5.78 11.68
N TYR A 132 10.66 -7.08 11.55
CA TYR A 132 11.22 -8.08 12.47
C TYR A 132 12.01 -9.12 11.69
N MET A 133 13.33 -9.14 11.90
CA MET A 133 14.23 -10.01 11.15
C MET A 133 15.36 -10.52 12.03
N ARG A 134 16.03 -11.58 11.61
CA ARG A 134 17.17 -12.12 12.36
C ARG A 134 18.31 -11.10 12.39
N SER A 135 19.08 -11.09 13.48
CA SER A 135 20.24 -10.20 13.59
C SER A 135 21.29 -10.43 12.50
N ASP A 136 21.37 -11.63 11.95
CA ASP A 136 22.29 -12.00 10.86
C ASP A 136 21.63 -11.99 9.48
N ASP A 137 20.41 -11.49 9.33
CA ASP A 137 19.79 -11.25 8.03
C ASP A 137 20.67 -10.30 7.17
N PRO A 138 20.85 -10.53 5.85
CA PRO A 138 21.63 -9.63 5.01
C PRO A 138 21.16 -8.17 5.07
N THR A 139 19.85 -7.92 5.12
CA THR A 139 19.27 -6.57 5.27
C THR A 139 19.68 -5.95 6.62
N ALA A 140 19.68 -6.73 7.71
CA ALA A 140 20.13 -6.24 9.03
C ALA A 140 21.63 -5.92 9.04
N GLN A 141 22.45 -6.74 8.39
CA GLN A 141 23.90 -6.49 8.26
C GLN A 141 24.17 -5.24 7.41
N ASP A 142 23.48 -5.12 6.27
CA ASP A 142 23.58 -3.97 5.38
C ASP A 142 23.19 -2.69 6.12
N ALA A 143 22.05 -2.67 6.82
CA ALA A 143 21.56 -1.51 7.56
C ALA A 143 22.52 -1.02 8.65
N ARG A 144 23.21 -1.95 9.34
CA ARG A 144 24.24 -1.59 10.33
C ARG A 144 25.51 -1.02 9.69
N SER A 145 25.84 -1.44 8.47
CA SER A 145 26.97 -0.89 7.71
C SER A 145 26.62 0.45 7.04
N ASN A 146 25.40 0.58 6.55
CA ASN A 146 24.87 1.76 5.89
C ASN A 146 23.34 1.77 6.06
N SER A 147 22.84 2.71 6.84
CA SER A 147 21.41 2.76 7.16
C SER A 147 20.53 3.17 5.98
N ASN A 148 21.09 3.69 4.88
CA ASN A 148 20.28 4.16 3.76
C ASN A 148 19.54 2.98 3.11
N ALA A 149 18.22 3.09 3.05
CA ALA A 149 17.34 2.08 2.50
C ALA A 149 16.17 2.72 1.74
N SER A 150 15.55 1.92 0.88
CA SER A 150 14.24 2.24 0.34
C SER A 150 13.26 1.09 0.56
N PHE A 151 12.00 1.39 0.80
CA PHE A 151 10.94 0.43 1.00
C PHE A 151 9.86 0.64 -0.06
N ALA A 152 9.53 -0.43 -0.79
CA ALA A 152 8.49 -0.43 -1.81
C ALA A 152 7.27 -1.23 -1.32
N VAL A 153 6.10 -0.61 -1.45
CA VAL A 153 4.81 -1.17 -1.03
C VAL A 153 3.71 -0.74 -2.00
N THR A 154 2.65 -1.53 -2.15
CA THR A 154 1.62 -1.31 -3.17
C THR A 154 0.27 -1.83 -2.71
N GLU A 155 -0.80 -1.19 -3.16
CA GLU A 155 -2.17 -1.67 -3.03
C GLU A 155 -2.36 -3.10 -3.58
N ALA A 156 -1.52 -3.52 -4.53
CA ALA A 156 -1.55 -4.87 -5.11
C ALA A 156 -1.24 -6.00 -4.10
N GLU A 157 -0.70 -5.66 -2.94
CA GLU A 157 -0.57 -6.61 -1.83
C GLU A 157 -1.94 -7.03 -1.28
N THR A 158 -2.90 -6.09 -1.31
CA THR A 158 -4.28 -6.30 -0.90
C THR A 158 -5.15 -6.69 -2.11
N ASP A 159 -6.44 -6.89 -1.87
CA ASP A 159 -7.39 -7.15 -2.94
C ASP A 159 -7.82 -5.92 -3.75
N GLN A 160 -7.39 -4.71 -3.39
CA GLN A 160 -7.88 -3.45 -3.96
C GLN A 160 -7.70 -3.38 -5.49
N CYS A 161 -6.49 -3.63 -5.99
CA CYS A 161 -6.23 -3.60 -7.43
C CYS A 161 -6.96 -4.71 -8.17
N ARG A 162 -7.01 -5.91 -7.58
CA ARG A 162 -7.70 -7.07 -8.13
C ARG A 162 -9.21 -6.84 -8.25
N GLN A 163 -9.83 -6.23 -7.24
CA GLN A 163 -11.25 -5.88 -7.23
C GLN A 163 -11.58 -4.80 -8.28
N ARG A 164 -10.62 -3.92 -8.57
CA ARG A 164 -10.73 -2.89 -9.62
C ARG A 164 -10.35 -3.39 -11.02
N HIS A 165 -9.98 -4.67 -11.16
CA HIS A 165 -9.52 -5.29 -12.41
C HIS A 165 -8.30 -4.59 -13.03
N LEU A 166 -7.39 -4.12 -12.17
CA LEU A 166 -6.15 -3.47 -12.57
C LEU A 166 -5.00 -4.48 -12.56
N ASP A 167 -4.13 -4.37 -13.57
CA ASP A 167 -2.80 -4.99 -13.50
C ASP A 167 -1.99 -4.34 -12.37
N GLN A 168 -1.08 -5.08 -11.75
CA GLN A 168 -0.28 -4.56 -10.62
C GLN A 168 0.65 -3.41 -11.03
N GLU A 169 1.00 -3.29 -12.31
CA GLU A 169 1.79 -2.18 -12.84
C GLU A 169 0.92 -1.02 -13.36
N ASP A 170 -0.40 -1.18 -13.47
CA ASP A 170 -1.30 -0.08 -13.82
C ASP A 170 -1.16 1.05 -12.79
N PRO A 171 -0.86 2.29 -13.18
CA PRO A 171 -0.66 3.39 -12.23
C PRO A 171 -1.84 3.65 -11.30
N ASN A 172 -3.06 3.26 -11.69
CA ASN A 172 -4.24 3.39 -10.82
C ASN A 172 -4.24 2.37 -9.67
N CYS A 173 -3.37 1.36 -9.71
CA CYS A 173 -3.02 0.49 -8.59
C CYS A 173 -1.85 1.15 -7.84
N ALA A 174 -2.16 1.86 -6.75
CA ALA A 174 -1.20 2.78 -6.17
C ALA A 174 0.02 2.05 -5.59
N ARG A 175 1.20 2.67 -5.74
CA ARG A 175 2.46 2.16 -5.21
C ARG A 175 3.36 3.26 -4.69
N LEU A 176 4.09 2.93 -3.64
CA LEU A 176 5.00 3.82 -2.93
C LEU A 176 6.43 3.32 -3.07
N ALA A 177 7.36 4.26 -3.28
CA ALA A 177 8.77 4.10 -3.02
C ALA A 177 9.16 5.06 -1.89
N ILE A 178 9.43 4.51 -0.71
CA ILE A 178 9.71 5.24 0.52
C ILE A 178 11.21 5.19 0.77
N ALA A 179 11.90 6.33 0.72
CA ALA A 179 13.32 6.43 1.03
C ALA A 179 13.54 6.87 2.47
N GLY A 180 14.56 6.32 3.12
CA GLY A 180 14.83 6.65 4.51
C GLY A 180 16.07 5.96 5.07
N ARG A 181 16.10 5.85 6.40
CA ARG A 181 17.15 5.16 7.15
C ARG A 181 16.56 4.00 7.94
N LEU A 182 17.01 2.79 7.65
CA LEU A 182 16.64 1.58 8.39
C LEU A 182 17.57 1.43 9.60
N LEU A 183 17.02 1.56 10.80
CA LEU A 183 17.77 1.54 12.05
C LEU A 183 17.22 0.47 12.99
N GLU A 184 18.10 -0.15 13.77
CA GLU A 184 17.68 -1.10 14.81
C GLU A 184 16.93 -0.33 15.91
N VAL A 185 15.78 -0.85 16.34
CA VAL A 185 14.93 -0.19 17.34
C VAL A 185 15.63 -0.24 18.70
N PRO A 186 15.80 0.91 19.40
CA PRO A 186 16.45 0.94 20.70
C PRO A 186 15.62 0.18 21.74
N SER A 187 16.29 -0.38 22.75
CA SER A 187 15.64 -1.18 23.80
C SER A 187 14.48 -0.47 24.51
N ALA A 188 14.55 0.86 24.64
CA ALA A 188 13.50 1.69 25.22
C ALA A 188 12.20 1.68 24.41
N GLU A 189 12.26 1.45 23.09
CA GLU A 189 11.12 1.49 22.15
C GLU A 189 10.71 0.11 21.61
N LEU A 190 11.42 -0.97 21.98
CA LEU A 190 11.10 -2.32 21.51
C LEU A 190 9.65 -2.74 21.78
N HIS A 191 9.06 -2.28 22.88
CA HIS A 191 7.67 -2.57 23.19
C HIS A 191 6.69 -2.00 22.14
N VAL A 192 6.96 -0.81 21.61
CA VAL A 192 6.15 -0.17 20.56
C VAL A 192 6.25 -0.96 19.26
N ALA A 193 7.48 -1.32 18.86
CA ALA A 193 7.71 -2.09 17.66
C ALA A 193 7.07 -3.49 17.74
N HIS A 194 7.24 -4.19 18.86
CA HIS A 194 6.62 -5.50 19.08
C HIS A 194 5.09 -5.43 19.11
N GLU A 195 4.50 -4.40 19.73
CA GLU A 195 3.04 -4.21 19.71
C GLU A 195 2.53 -4.04 18.28
N ALA A 196 3.15 -3.17 17.49
CA ALA A 196 2.81 -2.99 16.08
C ALA A 196 2.94 -4.30 15.29
N LEU A 197 4.14 -4.88 15.30
CA LEU A 197 4.47 -6.11 14.55
C LEU A 197 3.58 -7.29 14.94
N PHE A 198 3.47 -7.61 16.23
CA PHE A 198 2.78 -8.83 16.67
C PHE A 198 1.26 -8.72 16.58
N SER A 199 0.71 -7.50 16.57
CA SER A 199 -0.72 -7.30 16.34
C SER A 199 -1.15 -7.67 14.92
N ARG A 200 -0.27 -7.46 13.94
CA ARG A 200 -0.50 -7.79 12.51
C ARG A 200 0.03 -9.18 12.15
N HIS A 201 1.14 -9.58 12.76
CA HIS A 201 1.85 -10.82 12.49
C HIS A 201 1.94 -11.69 13.76
N PRO A 202 0.83 -12.23 14.28
CA PRO A 202 0.81 -12.92 15.57
C PRO A 202 1.74 -14.13 15.65
N GLN A 203 2.05 -14.77 14.51
CA GLN A 203 3.01 -15.88 14.47
C GLN A 203 4.43 -15.46 14.89
N MET A 204 4.81 -14.19 14.75
CA MET A 204 6.14 -13.70 15.14
C MET A 204 6.42 -13.85 16.65
N ILE A 205 5.38 -13.91 17.48
CA ILE A 205 5.49 -14.18 18.92
C ILE A 205 6.13 -15.55 19.17
N ASP A 206 5.79 -16.53 18.34
CA ASP A 206 6.20 -17.93 18.47
C ASP A 206 7.46 -18.27 17.67
N TRP A 207 8.08 -17.28 17.02
CA TRP A 207 9.31 -17.51 16.27
C TRP A 207 10.45 -17.96 17.19
N PRO A 208 11.34 -18.86 16.73
CA PRO A 208 12.32 -19.48 17.62
C PRO A 208 13.27 -18.45 18.28
N PRO A 209 13.36 -18.39 19.62
CA PRO A 209 14.13 -17.36 20.31
C PRO A 209 15.64 -17.48 20.06
N ASN A 210 16.13 -18.67 19.75
CA ASN A 210 17.53 -18.94 19.41
C ASN A 210 17.93 -18.45 18.01
N HIS A 211 17.03 -17.84 17.24
CA HIS A 211 17.32 -17.23 15.95
C HIS A 211 17.60 -15.72 16.03
N HIS A 212 17.61 -15.15 17.25
CA HIS A 212 18.04 -13.78 17.53
C HIS A 212 17.35 -12.71 16.67
N PHE A 213 16.02 -12.76 16.64
CA PHE A 213 15.24 -11.73 15.95
C PHE A 213 15.34 -10.38 16.67
N VAL A 214 15.40 -9.32 15.87
CA VAL A 214 15.52 -7.92 16.30
C VAL A 214 14.56 -7.06 15.48
N ALA A 215 14.06 -6.00 16.10
CA ALA A 215 13.19 -5.04 15.42
C ALA A 215 14.01 -3.93 14.75
N PHE A 216 13.61 -3.54 13.55
CA PHE A 216 14.12 -2.38 12.83
C PHE A 216 12.98 -1.43 12.50
N GLU A 217 13.29 -0.15 12.38
CA GLU A 217 12.37 0.91 11.93
C GLU A 217 12.95 1.59 10.70
N LEU A 218 12.11 1.85 9.70
CA LEU A 218 12.44 2.78 8.63
C LEU A 218 12.05 4.20 9.04
N HIS A 219 13.05 5.03 9.33
CA HIS A 219 12.86 6.47 9.48
C HIS A 219 12.66 7.09 8.09
N VAL A 220 11.44 7.51 7.78
CA VAL A 220 11.06 8.02 6.47
C VAL A 220 11.65 9.41 6.25
N ASP A 221 12.37 9.59 5.14
CA ASP A 221 12.93 10.89 4.72
C ASP A 221 12.13 11.48 3.55
N ALA A 222 11.71 10.64 2.59
CA ALA A 222 10.92 11.06 1.43
C ALA A 222 10.10 9.91 0.85
N ILE A 223 8.95 10.22 0.24
CA ILE A 223 8.08 9.23 -0.40
C ILE A 223 7.81 9.67 -1.83
N ARG A 224 7.84 8.70 -2.75
CA ARG A 224 7.33 8.85 -4.11
C ARG A 224 6.15 7.93 -4.33
N MET A 225 5.01 8.49 -4.69
CA MET A 225 3.80 7.75 -5.01
C MET A 225 3.53 7.79 -6.51
N LEU A 226 2.96 6.71 -7.04
CA LEU A 226 2.26 6.69 -8.31
C LEU A 226 0.88 6.10 -8.06
N ASP A 227 -0.16 6.91 -8.26
CA ASP A 227 -1.59 6.63 -7.96
C ASP A 227 -2.50 6.74 -9.21
N LYS A 228 -1.97 7.28 -10.31
CA LYS A 228 -2.63 7.40 -11.62
C LYS A 228 -1.61 7.65 -12.72
N TYR A 229 -2.06 7.60 -13.97
CA TYR A 229 -1.24 7.97 -15.12
C TYR A 229 -0.77 9.42 -15.01
N GLY A 230 0.54 9.63 -15.05
CA GLY A 230 1.14 10.94 -14.89
C GLY A 230 2.52 10.88 -14.22
N PRO A 231 3.01 12.02 -13.73
CA PRO A 231 4.24 12.06 -12.94
C PRO A 231 4.04 11.41 -11.56
N HIS A 232 5.15 11.03 -10.94
CA HIS A 232 5.17 10.68 -9.53
C HIS A 232 4.79 11.88 -8.66
N ILE A 233 4.12 11.60 -7.54
CA ILE A 233 3.85 12.58 -6.48
C ILE A 233 4.96 12.44 -5.44
N ASP A 234 5.70 13.53 -5.20
CA ASP A 234 6.66 13.61 -4.10
C ASP A 234 5.92 14.03 -2.82
N ILE A 235 6.06 13.25 -1.75
CA ILE A 235 5.47 13.52 -0.43
C ILE A 235 6.61 13.65 0.58
N SER A 236 6.61 14.74 1.34
CA SER A 236 7.61 14.98 2.37
C SER A 236 7.38 14.10 3.60
N ALA A 237 8.43 13.76 4.34
CA ALA A 237 8.28 13.08 5.62
C ALA A 237 7.39 13.87 6.60
N SER A 238 7.49 15.21 6.58
CA SER A 238 6.65 16.07 7.41
C SER A 238 5.17 15.89 7.10
N ASP A 239 4.77 15.94 5.82
CA ASP A 239 3.36 15.77 5.44
C ASP A 239 2.86 14.37 5.78
N TYR A 240 3.67 13.35 5.52
CA TYR A 240 3.37 11.96 5.84
C TYR A 240 3.11 11.70 7.33
N TYR A 241 3.98 12.22 8.20
CA TYR A 241 3.82 12.07 9.66
C TYR A 241 2.75 12.99 10.26
N ASN A 242 2.40 14.10 9.58
CA ASN A 242 1.33 15.01 10.02
C ASN A 242 -0.09 14.53 9.69
N VAL A 243 -0.24 13.43 8.96
CA VAL A 243 -1.55 12.80 8.77
C VAL A 243 -2.05 12.27 10.10
N ASP A 244 -3.12 12.90 10.59
CA ASP A 244 -3.96 12.41 11.67
C ASP A 244 -5.22 11.79 11.05
N PHE A 245 -5.39 10.49 11.20
CA PHE A 245 -6.59 9.80 10.74
C PHE A 245 -7.85 10.16 11.53
N GLY A 246 -7.71 11.00 12.57
CA GLY A 246 -8.75 11.30 13.51
C GLY A 246 -9.03 10.08 14.37
N ARG A 247 -8.99 10.26 15.69
CA ARG A 247 -9.71 9.34 16.59
C ARG A 247 -11.21 9.57 16.43
N ASP A 248 -11.77 9.34 15.25
CA ASP A 248 -13.19 9.45 15.03
C ASP A 248 -13.89 8.16 15.49
N SER A 249 -14.30 8.20 16.75
CA SER A 249 -15.52 7.57 17.28
C SER A 249 -15.67 6.04 17.17
N LYS A 250 -15.21 5.36 18.21
CA LYS A 250 -16.02 4.36 18.93
C LYS A 250 -16.05 4.82 20.40
N ALA A 251 -17.15 5.30 20.99
CA ALA A 251 -18.52 4.76 21.08
C ALA A 251 -18.53 3.32 21.58
#